data_AF-A0A1V2YD14-F1
#
_entry.id   AF-A0A1V2YD14-F1
#
_cell.length_a   1.000
_cell.length_b   1.000
_cell.length_c   1.000
_cell.angle_alpha   90.00
_cell.angle_beta   90.00
_cell.angle_gamma   90.00
#
_symmetry.space_group_name_H-M   'P 1'
#
loop_
_entity.id
_entity.type
_entity.pdbx_description
1 polymer ?
#
loop_
_entity_poly.entity_id
_entity_poly.type
_entity_poly.pdbx_seq_one_letter_code
_entity_poly.pdbx_strand_id
1 'polypeptide(L)'
;MNTISIAIVGGDLRFVRLAKILFDRGFDTWVYALSHPDIPIGVRVAKSLEDISNCNYVVGPIPFSRDGKNLFSPLSNINVSIEMFMEYMTSPHLCLSVLKPDLVNELDFRNLSYTDLMEMDEIAILNAIGIN
;
A
#
# COMPACT_ATOMS: atom_id res chain seq x y z
N MET A 1 -24.44 4.64 2.27
CA MET A 1 -23.13 5.11 2.77
C MET A 1 -22.10 4.65 1.75
N ASN A 2 -21.23 5.54 1.25
CA ASN A 2 -20.10 5.08 0.43
C ASN A 2 -19.16 4.30 1.36
N THR A 3 -19.00 3.00 1.11
CA THR A 3 -18.00 2.19 1.81
C THR A 3 -16.62 2.62 1.35
N ILE A 4 -15.72 2.91 2.28
CA ILE A 4 -14.32 3.26 1.95
C ILE A 4 -13.62 1.98 1.46
N SER A 5 -13.05 2.03 0.27
CA SER A 5 -12.27 0.94 -0.32
C SER A 5 -10.77 1.12 -0.08
N ILE A 6 -10.13 0.07 0.42
CA ILE A 6 -8.71 0.07 0.76
C ILE A 6 -8.06 -1.17 0.17
N ALA A 7 -7.11 -0.96 -0.72
CA ALA A 7 -6.30 -2.02 -1.29
C ALA A 7 -4.94 -2.12 -0.61
N ILE A 8 -4.47 -3.35 -0.42
CA ILE A 8 -3.11 -3.66 0.01
C ILE A 8 -2.39 -4.31 -1.16
N VAL A 9 -1.23 -3.78 -1.53
CA VAL A 9 -0.40 -4.33 -2.60
C VAL A 9 0.94 -4.84 -2.05
N GLY A 10 1.23 -6.12 -2.25
CA GLY A 10 2.46 -6.73 -1.75
C GLY A 10 2.50 -6.90 -0.22
N GLY A 11 3.71 -7.03 0.32
CA GLY A 11 3.97 -7.09 1.75
C GLY A 11 4.22 -8.49 2.32
N ASP A 12 4.52 -8.49 3.61
CA ASP A 12 4.75 -9.68 4.44
C ASP A 12 3.56 -9.94 5.38
N LEU A 13 3.77 -10.76 6.42
CA LEU A 13 2.71 -11.12 7.37
C LEU A 13 2.07 -9.92 8.10
N ARG A 14 2.75 -8.76 8.18
CA ARG A 14 2.15 -7.54 8.72
C ARG A 14 1.01 -7.05 7.85
N PHE A 15 1.13 -7.18 6.53
CA PHE A 15 0.12 -6.76 5.57
C PHE A 15 -1.05 -7.75 5.48
N VAL A 16 -0.80 -9.05 5.71
CA VAL A 16 -1.85 -10.05 5.94
C VAL A 16 -2.71 -9.65 7.15
N ARG A 17 -2.07 -9.27 8.26
CA ARG A 17 -2.78 -8.81 9.46
C ARG A 17 -3.53 -7.50 9.22
N LEU A 18 -2.94 -6.57 8.47
CA LEU A 18 -3.61 -5.33 8.09
C LEU A 18 -4.89 -5.63 7.29
N ALA A 19 -4.83 -6.51 6.30
CA ALA A 19 -6.00 -6.91 5.51
C ALA A 19 -7.12 -7.46 6.41
N LYS A 20 -6.77 -8.31 7.38
CA LYS A 20 -7.72 -8.82 8.37
C LYS A 20 -8.34 -7.70 9.21
N ILE A 21 -7.53 -6.79 9.76
CA ILE A 21 -7.99 -5.68 10.61
C ILE A 21 -8.95 -4.75 9.84
N LEU A 22 -8.62 -4.43 8.59
CA LEU A 22 -9.47 -3.57 7.74
C LEU A 22 -10.80 -4.27 7.43
N PHE A 23 -10.74 -5.55 7.05
CA PHE A 23 -11.94 -6.34 6.78
C PHE A 23 -12.85 -6.47 8.00
N ASP A 24 -12.28 -6.81 9.17
CA ASP A 24 -13.02 -6.97 10.42
C ASP A 24 -13.66 -5.64 10.89
N ARG A 25 -13.14 -4.49 10.44
CA ARG A 25 -13.70 -3.15 10.69
C ARG A 25 -14.75 -2.72 9.65
N GLY A 26 -15.05 -3.56 8.66
CA GLY A 26 -16.10 -3.32 7.66
C GLY A 26 -15.67 -2.46 6.46
N PHE A 27 -14.37 -2.30 6.21
CA PHE A 27 -13.87 -1.66 4.99
C PHE A 27 -14.00 -2.58 3.77
N ASP A 28 -14.23 -2.01 2.58
CA ASP A 28 -14.14 -2.76 1.33
C ASP A 28 -12.67 -3.04 1.03
N THR A 29 -12.20 -4.19 1.51
CA THR A 29 -10.77 -4.50 1.59
C THR A 29 -10.35 -5.36 0.39
N TRP A 30 -9.31 -4.91 -0.29
CA TRP A 30 -8.72 -5.59 -1.45
C TRP A 30 -7.27 -5.99 -1.18
N VAL A 31 -6.81 -7.06 -1.81
CA VAL A 31 -5.41 -7.47 -1.83
C VAL A 31 -4.95 -7.73 -3.26
N TYR A 32 -3.73 -7.32 -3.57
CA TYR A 32 -3.03 -7.62 -4.82
C TYR A 32 -1.58 -8.00 -4.53
N ALA A 33 -1.02 -8.95 -5.26
CA ALA A 33 0.34 -9.46 -5.03
C ALA A 33 0.63 -9.84 -3.55
N LEU A 34 -0.39 -10.34 -2.84
CA LEU A 34 -0.31 -10.80 -1.46
C LEU A 34 -1.25 -12.01 -1.30
N SER A 35 -0.72 -13.16 -0.91
CA SER A 35 -1.51 -14.38 -0.71
C SER A 35 -1.09 -15.09 0.57
N HIS A 36 -2.05 -15.37 1.45
CA HIS A 36 -1.83 -16.12 2.68
C HIS A 36 -3.14 -16.74 3.19
N PRO A 37 -3.13 -17.94 3.79
CA PRO A 37 -4.34 -18.59 4.32
C PRO A 37 -5.09 -17.78 5.39
N ASP A 38 -4.39 -16.88 6.09
CA ASP A 38 -4.98 -16.05 7.15
C ASP A 38 -5.76 -14.83 6.62
N ILE A 39 -5.71 -14.56 5.30
CA ILE A 39 -6.53 -13.52 4.68
C ILE A 39 -7.99 -13.98 4.72
N PRO A 40 -8.92 -13.18 5.29
CA PRO A 40 -10.33 -13.56 5.35
C PRO A 40 -10.94 -13.82 3.97
N ILE A 41 -11.81 -14.82 3.85
CA ILE A 41 -12.47 -15.21 2.59
C ILE A 41 -13.26 -14.05 1.95
N GLY A 42 -13.75 -13.10 2.74
CA GLY A 42 -14.48 -11.93 2.25
C GLY A 42 -13.61 -10.79 1.72
N VAL A 43 -12.29 -10.84 1.91
CA VAL A 43 -11.35 -9.88 1.30
C VAL A 43 -11.29 -10.15 -0.21
N ARG A 44 -11.38 -9.08 -0.99
CA ARG A 44 -11.36 -9.18 -2.46
C ARG A 44 -9.94 -9.37 -2.96
N VAL A 45 -9.73 -10.38 -3.79
CA VAL A 45 -8.43 -10.60 -4.45
C VAL A 45 -8.49 -9.95 -5.83
N ALA A 46 -7.73 -8.88 -6.01
CA ALA A 46 -7.56 -8.22 -7.30
C ALA A 46 -6.78 -9.12 -8.27
N LYS A 47 -7.12 -9.02 -9.56
CA LYS A 47 -6.48 -9.75 -10.66
C LYS A 47 -5.45 -8.88 -11.39
N SER A 48 -5.59 -7.57 -11.32
CA SER A 48 -4.66 -6.60 -11.88
C SER A 48 -4.54 -5.36 -10.99
N LEU A 49 -3.57 -4.48 -11.30
CA LEU A 49 -3.48 -3.17 -10.68
C LEU A 49 -4.66 -2.25 -11.03
N GLU A 50 -5.31 -2.47 -12.18
CA GLU A 50 -6.50 -1.71 -12.60
C GLU A 50 -7.69 -1.95 -11.66
N ASP A 51 -7.83 -3.16 -11.09
CA ASP A 51 -8.90 -3.45 -10.13
C ASP A 51 -8.79 -2.57 -8.85
N ILE A 52 -7.58 -2.14 -8.50
CA ILE A 52 -7.31 -1.37 -7.28
C ILE A 52 -7.00 0.12 -7.55
N SER A 53 -6.88 0.54 -8.81
CA SER A 53 -6.52 1.92 -9.19
C SER A 53 -7.60 2.95 -8.89
N ASN A 54 -8.82 2.50 -8.57
CA ASN A 54 -9.95 3.35 -8.19
C ASN A 54 -10.36 3.17 -6.71
N CYS A 55 -9.55 2.45 -5.93
CA CYS A 55 -9.77 2.40 -4.48
C CYS A 55 -9.57 3.78 -3.86
N ASN A 56 -10.17 4.04 -2.69
CA ASN A 56 -9.92 5.30 -1.98
C ASN A 56 -8.47 5.38 -1.49
N TYR A 57 -7.94 4.24 -1.03
CA TYR A 57 -6.57 4.12 -0.53
C TYR A 57 -5.88 2.89 -1.10
N VAL A 58 -4.59 3.02 -1.37
CA VAL A 58 -3.71 1.89 -1.70
C VAL A 58 -2.52 1.91 -0.76
N VAL A 59 -2.32 0.82 -0.02
CA VAL A 59 -1.24 0.66 0.95
C VAL A 59 -0.17 -0.24 0.36
N GLY A 60 1.04 0.30 0.19
CA GLY A 60 2.22 -0.42 -0.26
C GLY A 60 3.00 -1.08 0.89
N PRO A 61 3.96 -1.97 0.60
CA PRO A 61 4.71 -2.68 1.62
C PRO A 61 5.69 -1.78 2.38
N ILE A 62 6.23 -2.28 3.49
CA ILE A 62 7.32 -1.65 4.25
C ILE A 62 8.54 -2.57 4.31
N PRO A 63 9.68 -2.24 3.69
CA PRO A 63 9.88 -1.10 2.78
C PRO A 63 9.05 -1.24 1.50
N PHE A 64 8.79 -0.14 0.79
CA PHE A 64 8.07 -0.20 -0.50
C PHE A 64 8.79 -1.08 -1.52
N SER A 65 10.12 -1.01 -1.55
CA SER A 65 10.98 -1.87 -2.37
C SER A 65 12.30 -2.18 -1.65
N ARG A 66 12.87 -3.36 -1.91
CA ARG A 66 14.22 -3.74 -1.43
C ARG A 66 15.31 -3.57 -2.48
N ASP A 67 14.97 -3.76 -3.74
CA ASP A 67 15.88 -3.68 -4.89
C ASP A 67 15.78 -2.35 -5.65
N GLY A 68 14.82 -1.50 -5.28
CA GLY A 68 14.51 -0.24 -5.97
C GLY A 68 13.84 -0.43 -7.33
N LYS A 69 13.37 -1.64 -7.66
CA LYS A 69 12.76 -1.98 -8.95
C LYS A 69 11.37 -2.61 -8.79
N ASN A 70 11.21 -3.48 -7.81
CA ASN A 70 10.00 -4.25 -7.57
C ASN A 70 9.43 -3.97 -6.18
N LEU A 71 8.11 -4.02 -6.05
CA LEU A 71 7.44 -3.94 -4.76
C LEU A 71 7.83 -5.14 -3.90
N PHE A 72 8.09 -4.89 -2.62
CA PHE A 72 8.40 -5.97 -1.68
C PHE A 72 7.17 -6.86 -1.43
N SER A 73 7.14 -8.05 -2.03
CA SER A 73 5.97 -8.95 -2.05
C SER A 73 6.34 -10.43 -1.81
N PRO A 74 7.01 -10.76 -0.69
CA PRO A 74 7.56 -12.10 -0.44
C PRO A 74 6.50 -13.21 -0.32
N LEU A 75 5.23 -12.86 -0.11
CA LEU A 75 4.12 -13.81 0.04
C LEU A 75 3.30 -13.96 -1.25
N SER A 76 3.93 -13.71 -2.40
CA SER A 76 3.28 -13.79 -3.72
C SER A 76 4.28 -14.18 -4.79
N ASN A 77 3.79 -14.87 -5.83
CA ASN A 77 4.56 -15.14 -7.04
C ASN A 77 4.35 -14.05 -8.12
N ILE A 78 3.44 -13.11 -7.87
CA ILE A 78 3.22 -11.94 -8.74
C ILE A 78 4.33 -10.93 -8.45
N ASN A 79 5.13 -10.61 -9.46
CA ASN A 79 6.10 -9.54 -9.38
C ASN A 79 5.50 -8.24 -9.91
N VAL A 80 5.55 -7.17 -9.12
CA VAL A 80 5.03 -5.84 -9.49
C VAL A 80 6.20 -4.88 -9.52
N SER A 81 6.55 -4.37 -10.69
CA SER A 81 7.56 -3.31 -10.80
C SER A 81 6.99 -1.99 -10.28
N ILE A 82 7.87 -1.13 -9.78
CA ILE A 82 7.50 0.24 -9.37
C ILE A 82 6.93 1.00 -10.56
N GLU A 83 7.54 0.86 -11.74
CA GLU A 83 7.08 1.47 -12.99
C GLU A 83 5.63 1.07 -13.32
N MET A 84 5.33 -0.23 -13.29
CA MET A 84 3.98 -0.74 -13.54
C MET A 84 3.01 -0.27 -12.45
N PHE A 85 3.41 -0.26 -11.18
CA PHE A 85 2.57 0.29 -10.12
C PHE A 85 2.19 1.75 -10.40
N MET A 86 3.17 2.59 -10.74
CA MET A 86 2.97 4.01 -11.02
C MET A 86 2.16 4.28 -12.30
N GLU A 87 2.23 3.39 -13.29
CA GLU A 87 1.43 3.47 -14.51
C GLU A 87 -0.08 3.35 -14.24
N TYR A 88 -0.47 2.45 -13.31
CA TYR A 88 -1.87 2.16 -13.04
C TYR A 88 -2.48 3.02 -11.92
N MET A 89 -1.69 3.50 -10.97
CA MET A 89 -2.21 4.36 -9.90
C MET A 89 -2.53 5.75 -10.46
N THR A 90 -3.80 6.16 -10.36
CA THR A 90 -4.27 7.45 -10.91
C THR A 90 -5.07 8.28 -9.90
N SER A 91 -5.95 7.64 -9.14
CA SER A 91 -6.87 8.31 -8.20
C SER A 91 -6.70 8.01 -6.70
N PRO A 92 -6.09 6.90 -6.24
CA PRO A 92 -6.09 6.56 -4.82
C PRO A 92 -5.13 7.47 -4.05
N HIS A 93 -5.41 7.66 -2.77
CA HIS A 93 -4.40 8.15 -1.84
C HIS A 93 -3.43 7.01 -1.51
N LEU A 94 -2.15 7.21 -1.82
CA LEU A 94 -1.12 6.19 -1.69
C LEU A 94 -0.45 6.25 -0.31
N CYS A 95 -0.54 5.18 0.46
CA CYS A 95 0.18 5.02 1.72
C CYS A 95 1.42 4.15 1.47
N LEU A 96 2.57 4.79 1.27
CA LEU A 96 3.82 4.13 0.86
C LEU A 96 4.89 4.27 1.94
N SER A 97 6.10 3.75 1.71
CA SER A 97 7.15 3.82 2.73
C SER A 97 8.55 3.80 2.15
N VAL A 98 9.49 4.43 2.87
CA VAL A 98 10.92 4.44 2.50
C VAL A 98 11.07 4.98 1.07
N LEU A 99 10.40 6.10 0.78
CA LEU A 99 10.36 6.68 -0.55
C LEU A 99 11.71 7.30 -0.91
N LYS A 100 12.28 6.88 -2.04
CA LYS A 100 13.48 7.50 -2.59
C LYS A 100 13.12 8.81 -3.31
N PRO A 101 14.03 9.80 -3.39
CA PRO A 101 13.77 11.07 -4.06
C PRO A 101 13.20 10.94 -5.48
N ASP A 102 13.71 9.99 -6.27
CA ASP A 102 13.22 9.78 -7.65
C ASP A 102 11.75 9.32 -7.69
N LEU A 103 11.32 8.51 -6.72
CA LEU A 103 9.94 8.05 -6.62
C LEU A 103 9.02 9.18 -6.14
N VAL A 104 9.49 10.02 -5.21
CA VAL A 104 8.79 11.23 -4.78
C VAL A 104 8.57 12.18 -5.96
N ASN A 105 9.63 12.46 -6.72
CA ASN A 105 9.54 13.31 -7.91
C ASN A 105 8.52 12.78 -8.93
N GLU A 106 8.46 11.45 -9.11
CA GLU A 106 7.49 10.83 -10.02
C GLU A 106 6.05 10.93 -9.49
N LEU A 107 5.84 10.75 -8.19
CA LEU A 107 4.53 10.94 -7.53
C LEU A 107 4.04 12.39 -7.70
N ASP A 108 4.92 13.36 -7.45
CA ASP A 108 4.63 14.79 -7.58
C ASP A 108 4.37 15.18 -9.04
N PHE A 109 5.19 14.69 -9.98
CA PHE A 109 5.02 14.93 -11.42
C PHE A 109 3.66 14.42 -11.93
N ARG A 110 3.20 13.27 -11.42
CA ARG A 110 1.89 12.69 -11.75
C ARG A 110 0.74 13.29 -10.95
N ASN A 111 1.02 14.20 -10.02
CA ASN A 111 0.03 14.80 -9.12
C ASN A 111 -0.78 13.74 -8.34
N LEU A 112 -0.10 12.67 -7.91
CA LEU A 112 -0.68 11.60 -7.10
C LEU A 112 -0.67 12.01 -5.63
N SER A 113 -1.78 11.78 -4.93
CA SER A 113 -1.85 12.02 -3.48
C SER A 113 -1.17 10.87 -2.74
N TYR A 114 -0.24 11.16 -1.83
CA TYR A 114 0.46 10.13 -1.07
C TYR A 114 0.81 10.55 0.36
N THR A 115 1.26 9.57 1.12
CA THR A 115 1.83 9.73 2.47
C THR A 115 2.98 8.74 2.62
N ASP A 116 4.13 9.24 3.11
CA ASP A 116 5.22 8.37 3.55
C ASP A 116 4.95 7.94 5.01
N LEU A 117 4.68 6.65 5.18
CA LEU A 117 4.42 6.05 6.49
C LEU A 117 5.62 6.17 7.43
N MET A 118 6.86 6.23 6.91
CA MET A 118 8.06 6.35 7.74
C MET A 118 8.20 7.75 8.34
N GLU A 119 7.85 8.78 7.57
CA GLU A 119 7.85 10.17 8.06
C GLU A 119 6.80 10.35 9.17
N MET A 120 5.62 9.74 9.01
CA MET A 120 4.58 9.73 10.05
C MET A 120 5.06 9.05 11.34
N ASP A 121 5.72 7.90 11.23
CA ASP A 121 6.24 7.17 12.39
C ASP A 121 7.33 7.97 13.12
N GLU A 122 8.22 8.64 12.37
CA GLU A 122 9.28 9.47 12.94
C GLU A 122 8.70 10.67 13.71
N ILE A 123 7.72 11.38 13.12
CA ILE A 123 6.99 12.46 13.78
C ILE A 123 6.26 11.97 15.04
N ALA A 124 5.62 10.78 14.97
CA ALA A 124 4.93 10.21 16.12
C ALA A 124 5.88 9.91 17.29
N ILE A 125 7.09 9.41 17.01
CA ILE A 125 8.14 9.18 18.01
C ILE A 125 8.57 10.50 18.64
N LEU A 126 8.87 11.50 17.82
CA LEU A 126 9.29 12.84 18.26
C LEU A 126 8.26 13.50 19.17
N ASN A 127 6.98 13.46 18.78
CA ASN A 127 5.86 13.94 19.60
C ASN A 127 5.74 13.18 20.93
N ALA A 128 5.95 11.85 20.94
CA ALA A 128 5.85 11.04 22.15
C ALA A 128 6.95 11.35 23.19
N ILE A 129 8.12 11.82 22.74
CA ILE A 129 9.23 12.26 23.61
C ILE A 129 9.27 13.78 23.82
N GLY A 130 8.33 14.52 23.22
CA GLY A 130 8.19 15.97 23.39
C GLY A 130 9.23 16.81 22.63
N ILE A 131 9.78 16.27 21.53
CA ILE A 131 10.68 16.99 20.63
C ILE A 131 9.83 17.42 19.43
N ASN A 132 9.47 18.71 19.37
CA ASN A 132 8.72 19.30 18.25
C ASN A 132 9.61 20.26 17.47
#